data_AF-A0A2R6NQG6-F1
#
_entry.id   AF-A0A2R6NQG6-F1
#
_cell.length_a   1.000
_cell.length_b   1.000
_cell.length_c   1.000
_cell.angle_alpha   90.00
_cell.angle_beta   90.00
_cell.angle_gamma   90.00
#
_symmetry.space_group_name_H-M   'P 1'
#
loop_
_entity.id
_entity.type
_entity.pdbx_description
1 polymer ?
#
loop_
_entity_poly.entity_id
_entity_poly.type
_entity_poly.pdbx_seq_one_letter_code
_entity_poly.pdbx_strand_id
1 'polypeptide(L)'
;MEDSHAIDLNLDSQDDDSQSNTFFAVYDGHGGASVAKFAGERVHRRLVEDGAYKERRFPEALKNAFLGSDAEMKNSPSFMRDPAGCTAVAALVTKDGRIFVANAGDSRSVISVKGEVKALSNDHKPQNELERTRIVNAGGFIEFGRVNGNLALARALGDFDYKKNNFIGPEEQIITANPEISEHQITEEDEFLVIACDGIWDCLSSQQVIDCIRLLVAQGKELPEVCEIICDHCLAPDTTSGAGIGCDNMTIMIIALLHGRTKQQWYSWVTERTKQGVGYNTPDDLPQLYSASRLMSFRARRQAVEDRQKRYADQQPTQERDNSMGLSPFARILGGTGGISFQPGSNILSDSGVLMFDNEDDSDDDPMDSYPPSSVTKSLRQQLDELESESKDEDDFQKEGNDKSDAPMNDLEAGLTQSSPTRPEGKGKGKEKQLQGEAPSPPKPVSNGDAKPSQLVSEPGGDTPSDAVRAEGLLDSSESPLKV
;
A
#
# COMPACT_ATOMS: atom_id res chain seq x y z
N MET A 1 1.27 -10.35 -10.27
CA MET A 1 2.75 -10.36 -10.20
C MET A 1 3.30 -9.70 -11.43
N GLU A 2 3.35 -8.37 -11.38
CA GLU A 2 3.91 -7.51 -12.42
C GLU A 2 5.25 -6.90 -12.00
N ASP A 3 5.55 -6.87 -10.69
CA ASP A 3 6.82 -6.37 -10.14
C ASP A 3 8.05 -7.12 -10.65
N SER A 4 9.18 -6.42 -10.59
CA SER A 4 10.51 -6.97 -10.69
C SER A 4 11.45 -6.28 -9.71
N HIS A 5 12.66 -6.82 -9.55
CA HIS A 5 13.71 -6.21 -8.75
C HIS A 5 15.08 -6.51 -9.37
N ALA A 6 16.08 -5.72 -8.99
CA ALA A 6 17.47 -5.98 -9.32
C ALA A 6 18.33 -5.89 -8.06
N ILE A 7 19.26 -6.83 -7.90
CA ILE A 7 20.26 -6.85 -6.84
C ILE A 7 21.60 -7.20 -7.49
N ASP A 8 22.55 -6.28 -7.43
CA ASP A 8 23.92 -6.51 -7.88
C ASP A 8 24.89 -6.06 -6.78
N LEU A 9 25.61 -7.03 -6.19
CA LEU A 9 26.59 -6.80 -5.13
C LEU A 9 28.01 -6.60 -5.68
N ASN A 10 28.21 -6.65 -7.00
CA ASN A 10 29.48 -6.38 -7.67
C ASN A 10 29.22 -5.75 -9.05
N LEU A 11 28.64 -4.55 -9.03
CA LEU A 11 28.16 -3.86 -10.22
C LEU A 11 29.29 -3.55 -11.22
N ASP A 12 30.49 -3.24 -10.72
CA ASP A 12 31.61 -2.80 -11.58
C ASP A 12 32.21 -3.94 -12.43
N SER A 13 32.00 -5.22 -12.07
CA SER A 13 32.27 -6.47 -12.83
C SER A 13 33.64 -6.69 -13.49
N GLN A 14 34.58 -5.73 -13.42
CA GLN A 14 35.90 -5.77 -14.08
C GLN A 14 37.09 -5.63 -13.13
N ASP A 15 36.87 -5.18 -11.89
CA ASP A 15 37.90 -5.11 -10.85
C ASP A 15 37.79 -6.34 -9.92
N ASP A 16 38.85 -7.15 -9.86
CA ASP A 16 39.00 -8.32 -8.96
C ASP A 16 39.32 -7.90 -7.52
N ASP A 17 38.56 -6.92 -7.01
CA ASP A 17 38.89 -6.23 -5.76
C ASP A 17 37.66 -5.91 -4.92
N SER A 18 37.89 -5.81 -3.60
CA SER A 18 36.87 -5.64 -2.54
C SER A 18 36.20 -4.25 -2.49
N GLN A 19 36.05 -3.61 -3.65
CA GLN A 19 35.84 -2.17 -3.83
C GLN A 19 34.90 -1.89 -5.02
N SER A 20 33.90 -2.73 -5.24
CA SER A 20 32.86 -2.55 -6.27
C SER A 20 31.68 -1.75 -5.72
N ASN A 21 31.05 -0.93 -6.56
CA ASN A 21 29.74 -0.36 -6.23
C ASN A 21 28.65 -1.45 -6.20
N THR A 22 27.53 -1.17 -5.54
CA THR A 22 26.39 -2.10 -5.48
C THR A 22 25.09 -1.41 -5.88
N PHE A 23 24.18 -2.16 -6.49
CA PHE A 23 22.92 -1.69 -7.05
C PHE A 23 21.74 -2.48 -6.51
N PHE A 24 20.69 -1.76 -6.13
CA PHE A 24 19.44 -2.31 -5.63
C PHE A 24 18.29 -1.58 -6.31
N ALA A 25 17.27 -2.28 -6.79
CA ALA A 25 16.09 -1.62 -7.33
C ALA A 25 14.82 -2.45 -7.18
N VAL A 26 13.68 -1.76 -7.09
CA VAL A 26 12.33 -2.31 -7.18
C VAL A 26 11.63 -1.61 -8.35
N TYR A 27 10.92 -2.39 -9.14
CA TYR A 27 10.15 -1.94 -10.30
C TYR A 27 8.73 -2.48 -10.15
N ASP A 28 7.76 -1.60 -9.88
CA ASP A 28 6.36 -1.97 -9.75
C ASP A 28 5.69 -1.87 -11.13
N GLY A 29 5.15 -2.97 -11.64
CA GLY A 29 4.66 -3.07 -13.01
C GLY A 29 3.16 -2.84 -13.10
N HIS A 30 2.70 -2.10 -14.12
CA HIS A 30 1.28 -1.88 -14.34
C HIS A 30 0.90 -2.08 -15.82
N GLY A 31 -0.24 -2.74 -16.05
CA GLY A 31 -0.73 -3.03 -17.40
C GLY A 31 0.06 -4.12 -18.13
N GLY A 32 0.94 -4.83 -17.41
CA GLY A 32 1.78 -5.90 -17.93
C GLY A 32 3.17 -5.95 -17.28
N ALA A 33 3.63 -7.15 -16.93
CA ALA A 33 4.94 -7.38 -16.31
C ALA A 33 6.17 -7.17 -17.24
N SER A 34 5.99 -6.76 -18.49
CA SER A 34 7.03 -6.72 -19.53
C SER A 34 8.07 -5.61 -19.29
N VAL A 35 7.60 -4.41 -18.97
CA VAL A 35 8.46 -3.23 -18.73
C VAL A 35 9.24 -3.39 -17.43
N ALA A 36 8.60 -3.84 -16.35
CA ALA A 36 9.26 -4.12 -15.07
C ALA A 36 10.37 -5.19 -15.21
N LYS A 37 10.12 -6.28 -15.94
CA LYS A 37 11.14 -7.31 -16.22
C LYS A 37 12.31 -6.77 -17.03
N PHE A 38 12.04 -5.98 -18.07
CA PHE A 38 13.10 -5.33 -18.84
C PHE A 38 13.94 -4.39 -17.96
N ALA A 39 13.29 -3.61 -17.10
CA ALA A 39 13.97 -2.69 -16.18
C ALA A 39 14.88 -3.45 -15.20
N GLY A 40 14.38 -4.54 -14.61
CA GLY A 40 15.14 -5.48 -13.78
C GLY A 40 16.40 -6.02 -14.47
N GLU A 41 16.30 -6.40 -15.74
CA GLU A 41 17.43 -6.96 -16.50
C GLU A 41 18.40 -5.92 -17.10
N ARG A 42 17.95 -4.69 -17.39
CA ARG A 42 18.70 -3.75 -18.25
C ARG A 42 19.22 -2.49 -17.56
N VAL A 43 18.49 -1.89 -16.61
CA VAL A 43 18.81 -0.54 -16.09
C VAL A 43 20.21 -0.49 -15.45
N HIS A 44 20.55 -1.47 -14.61
CA HIS A 44 21.86 -1.56 -13.96
C HIS A 44 23.02 -1.78 -14.95
N ARG A 45 22.79 -2.57 -16.02
CA ARG A 45 23.78 -2.77 -17.09
C ARG A 45 24.02 -1.50 -17.89
N ARG A 46 22.94 -0.77 -18.18
CA ARG A 46 23.03 0.50 -18.88
C ARG A 46 23.73 1.59 -18.06
N LEU A 47 23.54 1.57 -16.73
CA LEU A 47 24.24 2.45 -15.80
C LEU A 47 25.77 2.31 -15.91
N VAL A 48 26.32 1.09 -15.89
CA VAL A 48 27.78 0.86 -16.00
C VAL A 48 28.34 1.08 -17.41
N GLU A 49 27.50 0.93 -18.45
CA GLU A 49 27.87 1.26 -19.83
C GLU A 49 28.09 2.77 -20.02
N ASP A 50 27.42 3.63 -19.25
CA ASP A 50 27.42 5.08 -19.41
C ASP A 50 28.80 5.74 -19.14
N GLY A 51 29.08 6.83 -19.85
CA GLY A 51 30.32 7.60 -19.68
C GLY A 51 30.37 8.36 -18.35
N ALA A 52 29.25 8.93 -17.92
CA ALA A 52 29.15 9.65 -16.65
C ALA A 52 29.40 8.73 -15.45
N TYR A 53 29.04 7.44 -15.54
CA TYR A 53 29.32 6.45 -14.49
C TYR A 53 30.83 6.24 -14.31
N LYS A 54 31.56 6.06 -15.41
CA LYS A 54 33.03 5.89 -15.43
C LYS A 54 33.76 7.14 -14.91
N GLU A 55 33.17 8.31 -15.13
CA GLU A 55 33.64 9.60 -14.61
C GLU A 55 33.15 9.90 -13.17
N ARG A 56 32.43 8.97 -12.53
CA ARG A 56 31.84 9.10 -11.18
C ARG A 56 30.81 10.24 -11.03
N ARG A 57 30.23 10.71 -12.15
CA ARG A 57 29.09 11.64 -12.22
C ARG A 57 27.78 10.84 -12.05
N PHE A 58 27.65 10.16 -10.92
CA PHE A 58 26.59 9.17 -10.67
C PHE A 58 25.15 9.67 -10.86
N PRO A 59 24.77 10.91 -10.46
CA PRO A 59 23.42 11.42 -10.74
C PRO A 59 23.09 11.50 -12.23
N GLU A 60 24.04 11.96 -13.06
CA GLU A 60 23.83 12.01 -14.50
C GLU A 60 23.78 10.61 -15.12
N ALA A 61 24.63 9.69 -14.63
CA ALA A 61 24.62 8.30 -15.07
C ALA A 61 23.28 7.59 -14.75
N LEU A 62 22.70 7.83 -13.57
CA LEU A 62 21.39 7.31 -13.18
C LEU A 62 20.27 7.89 -14.06
N LYS A 63 20.28 9.21 -14.33
CA LYS A 63 19.35 9.83 -15.27
C LYS A 63 19.46 9.22 -16.68
N ASN A 64 20.68 9.05 -17.19
CA ASN A 64 20.95 8.47 -18.50
C ASN A 64 20.53 6.99 -18.58
N ALA A 65 20.71 6.22 -17.49
CA ALA A 65 20.28 4.84 -17.40
C ALA A 65 18.76 4.71 -17.49
N PHE A 66 18.00 5.55 -16.77
CA PHE A 66 16.53 5.55 -16.79
C PHE A 66 15.99 5.99 -18.16
N LEU A 67 16.31 7.21 -18.60
CA LEU A 67 15.82 7.75 -19.87
C LEU A 67 16.28 6.94 -21.08
N GLY A 68 17.51 6.40 -21.02
CA GLY A 68 18.05 5.57 -22.07
C GLY A 68 17.43 4.17 -22.13
N SER A 69 17.05 3.58 -20.99
CA SER A 69 16.29 2.32 -20.95
C SER A 69 14.89 2.51 -21.51
N ASP A 70 14.23 3.63 -21.17
CA ASP A 70 12.93 4.01 -21.72
C ASP A 70 12.97 4.20 -23.24
N ALA A 71 14.03 4.87 -23.74
CA ALA A 71 14.26 5.03 -25.17
C ALA A 71 14.62 3.71 -25.88
N GLU A 72 15.33 2.79 -25.22
CA GLU A 72 15.65 1.45 -25.75
C GLU A 72 14.37 0.63 -25.95
N MET A 73 13.48 0.63 -24.96
CA MET A 73 12.15 0.01 -25.08
C MET A 73 11.28 0.68 -26.14
N LYS A 74 11.18 2.01 -26.16
CA LYS A 74 10.36 2.76 -27.13
C LYS A 74 10.71 2.48 -28.59
N ASN A 75 11.99 2.18 -28.86
CA ASN A 75 12.49 1.84 -30.20
C ASN A 75 12.48 0.34 -30.51
N SER A 76 12.15 -0.51 -29.54
CA SER A 76 12.11 -1.96 -29.70
C SER A 76 10.75 -2.44 -30.25
N PRO A 77 10.72 -3.30 -31.30
CA PRO A 77 9.47 -3.81 -31.86
C PRO A 77 8.58 -4.54 -30.83
N SER A 78 9.18 -5.15 -29.80
CA SER A 78 8.46 -5.88 -28.75
C SER A 78 7.53 -4.99 -27.91
N PHE A 79 7.88 -3.71 -27.74
CA PHE A 79 7.14 -2.76 -26.88
C PHE A 79 6.25 -1.78 -27.66
N MET A 80 6.26 -1.83 -29.01
CA MET A 80 5.56 -0.87 -29.88
C MET A 80 4.04 -0.80 -29.64
N ARG A 81 3.44 -1.87 -29.12
CA ARG A 81 2.00 -1.97 -28.79
C ARG A 81 1.78 -2.46 -27.36
N ASP A 82 2.80 -2.35 -26.52
CA ASP A 82 2.73 -2.76 -25.13
C ASP A 82 2.15 -1.60 -24.32
N PRO A 83 0.98 -1.76 -23.67
CA PRO A 83 0.38 -0.72 -22.84
C PRO A 83 1.05 -0.61 -21.47
N ALA A 84 1.98 -1.51 -21.14
CA ALA A 84 2.59 -1.57 -19.83
C ALA A 84 3.47 -0.35 -19.51
N GLY A 85 3.57 -0.06 -18.22
CA GLY A 85 4.60 0.77 -17.62
C GLY A 85 5.18 0.10 -16.39
N CYS A 86 6.17 0.74 -15.77
CA CYS A 86 6.55 0.42 -14.41
C CYS A 86 7.09 1.65 -13.67
N THR A 87 6.88 1.70 -12.36
CA THR A 87 7.70 2.54 -11.48
C THR A 87 9.15 2.06 -11.53
N ALA A 88 10.09 2.91 -11.12
CA ALA A 88 11.47 2.52 -10.91
C ALA A 88 12.07 3.29 -9.74
N VAL A 89 12.39 2.60 -8.65
CA VAL A 89 13.21 3.14 -7.56
C VAL A 89 14.50 2.33 -7.48
N ALA A 90 15.64 3.00 -7.61
CA ALA A 90 16.96 2.39 -7.66
C ALA A 90 17.93 3.10 -6.72
N ALA A 91 18.65 2.34 -5.90
CA ALA A 91 19.74 2.81 -5.05
C ALA A 91 21.09 2.29 -5.58
N LEU A 92 22.00 3.21 -5.87
CA LEU A 92 23.41 2.94 -6.12
C LEU A 92 24.18 3.25 -4.82
N VAL A 93 24.72 2.22 -4.17
CA VAL A 93 25.64 2.39 -3.03
C VAL A 93 27.07 2.33 -3.55
N THR A 94 27.78 3.43 -3.37
CA THR A 94 29.11 3.66 -3.92
C THR A 94 30.20 3.38 -2.90
N LYS A 95 31.38 2.96 -3.39
CA LYS A 95 32.53 2.59 -2.55
C LYS A 95 33.13 3.71 -1.70
N ASP A 96 32.84 4.97 -2.01
CA ASP A 96 33.20 6.12 -1.17
C ASP A 96 32.16 6.41 -0.07
N GLY A 97 31.22 5.48 0.16
CA GLY A 97 30.28 5.52 1.26
C GLY A 97 29.07 6.41 1.01
N ARG A 98 28.62 6.55 -0.24
CA ARG A 98 27.44 7.36 -0.59
C ARG A 98 26.35 6.52 -1.23
N ILE A 99 25.10 6.86 -0.94
CA ILE A 99 23.90 6.26 -1.52
C ILE A 99 23.27 7.30 -2.43
N PHE A 100 23.12 6.98 -3.71
CA PHE A 100 22.33 7.74 -4.66
C PHE A 100 21.03 7.00 -4.92
N VAL A 101 19.89 7.63 -4.63
CA VAL A 101 18.57 7.05 -4.91
C VAL A 101 17.94 7.79 -6.07
N ALA A 102 17.65 7.08 -7.15
CA ALA A 102 16.89 7.56 -8.30
C ALA A 102 15.46 6.99 -8.25
N ASN A 103 14.44 7.85 -8.22
CA ASN A 103 13.04 7.44 -8.23
C ASN A 103 12.28 8.03 -9.42
N ALA A 104 11.50 7.20 -10.11
CA ALA A 104 10.51 7.56 -11.11
C ALA A 104 9.24 6.72 -10.88
N GLY A 105 8.33 7.26 -10.09
CA GLY A 105 7.08 6.61 -9.67
C GLY A 105 6.81 6.80 -8.19
N ASP A 106 5.94 5.95 -7.65
CA ASP A 106 5.41 5.95 -6.28
C ASP A 106 5.82 4.73 -5.45
N SER A 107 6.64 3.83 -6.01
CA SER A 107 7.58 3.07 -5.18
C SER A 107 8.53 4.02 -4.44
N ARG A 108 8.94 3.64 -3.24
CA ARG A 108 9.68 4.52 -2.32
C ARG A 108 10.88 3.80 -1.70
N SER A 109 11.91 4.59 -1.42
CA SER A 109 13.09 4.21 -0.64
C SER A 109 13.34 5.19 0.51
N VAL A 110 13.66 4.62 1.67
CA VAL A 110 13.91 5.30 2.94
C VAL A 110 15.06 4.60 3.69
N ILE A 111 15.74 5.31 4.58
CA ILE A 111 16.85 4.77 5.40
C ILE A 111 16.54 4.96 6.89
N SER A 112 16.88 3.96 7.71
CA SER A 112 16.85 4.08 9.18
C SER A 112 18.11 4.79 9.66
N VAL A 113 17.95 5.93 10.33
CA VAL A 113 19.04 6.67 11.00
C VAL A 113 18.72 6.70 12.49
N LYS A 114 19.44 5.90 13.29
CA LYS A 114 19.10 5.66 14.71
C LYS A 114 17.65 5.19 14.94
N GLY A 115 17.04 4.51 13.98
CA GLY A 115 15.63 4.14 14.02
C GLY A 115 14.63 5.21 13.60
N GLU A 116 15.08 6.46 13.38
CA GLU A 116 14.24 7.49 12.78
C GLU A 116 14.31 7.36 11.26
N VAL A 117 13.16 7.46 10.59
CA VAL A 117 13.09 7.38 9.14
C VAL A 117 13.62 8.66 8.48
N LYS A 118 14.54 8.48 7.53
CA LYS A 118 14.91 9.52 6.57
C LYS A 118 14.47 9.10 5.17
N ALA A 119 13.62 9.91 4.54
CA ALA A 119 13.23 9.69 3.15
C ALA A 119 14.42 9.92 2.21
N LEU A 120 14.65 9.00 1.27
CA LEU A 120 15.62 9.16 0.18
C LEU A 120 14.95 9.31 -1.20
N SER A 121 13.62 9.37 -1.23
CA SER A 121 12.83 9.58 -2.44
C SER A 121 11.46 10.13 -2.07
N ASN A 122 10.84 10.83 -3.02
CA ASN A 122 9.47 11.31 -2.94
C ASN A 122 8.60 10.58 -3.97
N ASP A 123 7.35 10.26 -3.61
CA ASP A 123 6.41 9.60 -4.50
C ASP A 123 5.94 10.56 -5.58
N HIS A 124 6.01 10.13 -6.85
CA HIS A 124 5.58 10.93 -7.99
C HIS A 124 4.10 10.77 -8.26
N LYS A 125 3.25 11.27 -7.36
CA LYS A 125 1.78 11.29 -7.51
C LYS A 125 1.36 12.51 -8.35
N PRO A 126 0.31 12.43 -9.20
CA PRO A 126 -0.12 13.52 -10.09
C PRO A 126 -0.43 14.85 -9.39
N GLN A 127 -0.87 14.80 -8.13
CA GLN A 127 -1.26 15.94 -7.31
C GLN A 127 -0.07 16.85 -6.95
N ASN A 128 1.16 16.33 -6.99
CA ASN A 128 2.37 17.08 -6.68
C ASN A 128 2.53 18.28 -7.63
N GLU A 129 2.87 19.46 -7.10
CA GLU A 129 2.82 20.70 -7.88
C GLU A 129 3.73 20.70 -9.12
N LEU A 130 4.96 20.16 -8.98
CA LEU A 130 5.90 20.00 -10.10
C LEU A 130 5.37 19.04 -11.17
N GLU A 131 4.82 17.91 -10.75
CA GLU A 131 4.27 16.86 -11.63
C GLU A 131 3.04 17.38 -12.37
N ARG A 132 2.09 17.99 -11.65
CA ARG A 132 0.90 18.64 -12.20
C ARG A 132 1.25 19.70 -13.22
N THR A 133 2.26 20.52 -12.94
CA THR A 133 2.72 21.57 -13.85
C THR A 133 3.29 20.98 -15.14
N ARG A 134 4.13 19.93 -15.05
CA ARG A 134 4.64 19.21 -16.22
C ARG A 134 3.49 18.57 -17.03
N ILE A 135 2.58 17.84 -16.38
CA ILE A 135 1.44 17.17 -17.02
C ILE A 135 0.62 18.16 -17.86
N VAL A 136 0.26 19.32 -17.27
CA VAL A 136 -0.55 20.34 -17.95
C VAL A 136 0.23 21.00 -19.09
N ASN A 137 1.52 21.34 -18.88
CA ASN A 137 2.36 21.92 -19.93
C ASN A 137 2.58 20.96 -21.13
N ALA A 138 2.60 19.65 -20.87
CA ALA A 138 2.71 18.61 -21.90
C ALA A 138 1.41 18.40 -22.71
N GLY A 139 0.30 19.02 -22.29
CA GLY A 139 -1.03 18.88 -22.90
C GLY A 139 -1.93 17.81 -22.25
N GLY A 140 -1.53 17.25 -21.11
CA GLY A 140 -2.35 16.36 -20.29
C GLY A 140 -3.23 17.11 -19.29
N PHE A 141 -4.04 16.36 -18.55
CA PHE A 141 -4.88 16.88 -17.46
C PHE A 141 -4.89 15.91 -16.27
N ILE A 142 -5.47 16.34 -15.16
CA ILE A 142 -5.68 15.50 -13.97
C ILE A 142 -7.17 15.50 -13.63
N GLU A 143 -7.73 14.30 -13.51
CA GLU A 143 -9.14 14.08 -13.18
C GLU A 143 -9.23 12.95 -12.16
N PHE A 144 -10.03 13.12 -11.09
CA PHE A 144 -10.11 12.18 -9.95
C PHE A 144 -8.75 11.76 -9.37
N GLY A 145 -7.76 12.65 -9.41
CA GLY A 145 -6.40 12.38 -8.95
C GLY A 145 -5.54 11.54 -9.90
N ARG A 146 -6.01 11.29 -11.13
CA ARG A 146 -5.33 10.46 -12.14
C ARG A 146 -4.96 11.27 -13.39
N VAL A 147 -3.81 10.97 -13.98
CA VAL A 147 -3.35 11.56 -15.24
C VAL A 147 -4.27 11.13 -16.38
N ASN A 148 -4.84 12.11 -17.07
CA ASN A 148 -5.88 11.95 -18.08
C ASN A 148 -7.06 11.05 -17.62
N GLY A 149 -7.37 11.06 -16.31
CA GLY A 149 -8.39 10.22 -15.69
C GLY A 149 -8.02 8.74 -15.52
N ASN A 150 -6.82 8.30 -15.93
CA ASN A 150 -6.42 6.89 -15.99
C ASN A 150 -5.30 6.50 -15.01
N LEU A 151 -4.08 7.04 -15.17
CA LEU A 151 -2.92 6.61 -14.37
C LEU A 151 -2.86 7.30 -13.00
N ALA A 152 -2.60 6.55 -11.93
CA ALA A 152 -2.50 7.08 -10.55
C ALA A 152 -1.12 7.67 -10.20
N LEU A 153 -0.15 7.52 -11.10
CA LEU A 153 1.24 7.96 -10.97
C LEU A 153 1.60 9.00 -12.04
N ALA A 154 2.68 9.75 -11.83
CA ALA A 154 3.17 10.78 -12.73
C ALA A 154 4.49 10.44 -13.44
N ARG A 155 5.27 9.48 -12.95
CA ARG A 155 6.54 9.06 -13.56
C ARG A 155 6.65 7.54 -13.62
N ALA A 156 7.13 7.04 -14.75
CA ALA A 156 7.28 5.62 -15.02
C ALA A 156 8.20 5.39 -16.23
N LEU A 157 8.81 4.21 -16.30
CA LEU A 157 9.30 3.60 -17.53
C LEU A 157 8.11 3.02 -18.32
N GLY A 158 8.21 2.89 -19.64
CA GLY A 158 7.08 2.42 -20.46
C GLY A 158 6.03 3.52 -20.68
N ASP A 159 4.73 3.20 -20.59
CA ASP A 159 3.62 4.18 -20.74
C ASP A 159 3.73 5.02 -22.03
N PHE A 160 4.17 4.41 -23.14
CA PHE A 160 4.54 5.16 -24.35
C PHE A 160 3.40 5.94 -24.98
N ASP A 161 2.15 5.61 -24.67
CA ASP A 161 0.96 6.38 -25.04
C ASP A 161 0.93 7.81 -24.47
N TYR A 162 1.56 8.03 -23.32
CA TYR A 162 1.70 9.33 -22.65
C TYR A 162 2.99 10.08 -23.04
N LYS A 163 3.85 9.46 -23.87
CA LYS A 163 5.18 9.94 -24.29
C LYS A 163 5.27 10.25 -25.78
N LYS A 164 4.18 10.76 -26.37
CA LYS A 164 4.02 10.98 -27.82
C LYS A 164 4.22 12.43 -28.27
N ASN A 165 4.51 13.37 -27.38
CA ASN A 165 4.68 14.77 -27.75
C ASN A 165 6.09 14.99 -28.32
N ASN A 166 6.19 15.11 -29.65
CA ASN A 166 7.47 15.26 -30.37
C ASN A 166 8.08 16.67 -30.28
N PHE A 167 7.42 17.63 -29.61
CA PHE A 167 7.89 19.02 -29.50
C PHE A 167 8.64 19.32 -28.19
N ILE A 168 8.65 18.38 -27.24
CA ILE A 168 9.21 18.54 -25.88
C ILE A 168 10.14 17.37 -25.53
N GLY A 169 11.01 17.56 -24.53
CA GLY A 169 11.97 16.53 -24.11
C GLY A 169 11.31 15.26 -23.54
N PRO A 170 12.04 14.13 -23.42
CA PRO A 170 11.54 12.97 -22.69
C PRO A 170 11.29 13.29 -21.20
N GLU A 171 11.99 14.26 -20.62
CA GLU A 171 11.77 14.76 -19.26
C GLU A 171 10.46 15.52 -19.06
N GLU A 172 9.89 16.07 -20.15
CA GLU A 172 8.75 17.00 -20.11
C GLU A 172 7.42 16.34 -20.52
N GLN A 173 7.43 15.06 -20.91
CA GLN A 173 6.24 14.31 -21.33
C GLN A 173 5.16 14.22 -20.22
N ILE A 174 3.92 13.87 -20.59
CA ILE A 174 2.80 13.73 -19.64
C ILE A 174 3.17 12.75 -18.52
N ILE A 175 3.69 11.57 -18.87
CA ILE A 175 4.41 10.67 -17.97
C ILE A 175 5.88 10.67 -18.41
N THR A 176 6.82 10.79 -17.48
CA THR A 176 8.26 10.77 -17.80
C THR A 176 9.01 9.65 -17.07
N ALA A 177 10.05 9.15 -17.72
CA ALA A 177 11.04 8.25 -17.13
C ALA A 177 12.16 9.01 -16.38
N ASN A 178 12.14 10.34 -16.35
CA ASN A 178 13.18 11.15 -15.71
C ASN A 178 13.16 11.00 -14.17
N PRO A 179 14.19 10.41 -13.54
CA PRO A 179 14.17 10.22 -12.11
C PRO A 179 14.41 11.52 -11.35
N GLU A 180 13.79 11.66 -10.18
CA GLU A 180 14.33 12.49 -9.11
C GLU A 180 15.48 11.75 -8.45
N ILE A 181 16.58 12.45 -8.14
CA ILE A 181 17.79 11.84 -7.58
C ILE A 181 18.15 12.53 -6.27
N SER A 182 18.30 11.75 -5.20
CA SER A 182 18.84 12.19 -3.91
C SER A 182 20.24 11.61 -3.66
N GLU A 183 20.99 12.25 -2.77
CA GLU A 183 22.30 11.79 -2.30
C GLU A 183 22.31 11.73 -0.76
N HIS A 184 22.83 10.64 -0.21
CA HIS A 184 23.01 10.44 1.22
C HIS A 184 24.44 9.94 1.50
N GLN A 185 25.21 10.71 2.27
CA GLN A 185 26.49 10.26 2.81
C GLN A 185 26.26 9.30 3.97
N ILE A 186 26.77 8.08 3.87
CA ILE A 186 26.63 7.06 4.92
C ILE A 186 27.36 7.50 6.18
N THR A 187 26.71 7.29 7.33
CA THR A 187 27.19 7.56 8.68
C THR A 187 27.13 6.28 9.53
N GLU A 188 27.91 6.21 10.63
CA GLU A 188 27.91 5.07 11.55
C GLU A 188 26.56 4.80 12.26
N GLU A 189 25.61 5.72 12.09
CA GLU A 189 24.30 5.74 12.74
C GLU A 189 23.17 5.25 11.82
N ASP A 190 23.47 5.04 10.54
CA ASP A 190 22.54 4.47 9.57
C ASP A 190 22.47 2.95 9.77
N GLU A 191 21.28 2.41 10.01
CA GLU A 191 21.12 1.00 10.38
C GLU A 191 20.92 0.12 9.13
N PHE A 192 19.98 0.50 8.27
CA PHE A 192 19.62 -0.19 7.02
C PHE A 192 18.86 0.74 6.06
N LEU A 193 18.95 0.43 4.77
CA LEU A 193 18.16 1.02 3.69
C LEU A 193 16.97 0.10 3.36
N VAL A 194 15.82 0.69 3.05
CA VAL A 194 14.61 -0.01 2.58
C VAL A 194 14.23 0.51 1.19
N ILE A 195 13.79 -0.40 0.33
CA ILE A 195 13.21 -0.10 -0.99
C ILE A 195 11.96 -0.99 -1.14
N ALA A 196 10.81 -0.42 -1.47
CA ALA A 196 9.59 -1.21 -1.70
C ALA A 196 8.61 -0.55 -2.69
N CYS A 197 7.69 -1.35 -3.22
CA CYS A 197 6.54 -0.90 -4.01
C CYS A 197 5.42 -0.28 -3.14
N ASP A 198 4.42 0.35 -3.76
CA ASP A 198 3.36 1.04 -3.03
C ASP A 198 2.40 0.07 -2.30
N GLY A 199 2.29 -1.18 -2.74
CA GLY A 199 1.59 -2.25 -1.98
C GLY A 199 2.06 -2.41 -0.53
N ILE A 200 3.29 -1.98 -0.19
CA ILE A 200 3.77 -1.84 1.19
C ILE A 200 3.46 -0.44 1.76
N TRP A 201 3.72 0.64 1.01
CA TRP A 201 3.62 2.02 1.50
C TRP A 201 2.20 2.57 1.65
N ASP A 202 1.22 1.99 0.95
CA ASP A 202 -0.21 2.24 1.13
C ASP A 202 -0.75 1.53 2.39
N CYS A 203 -0.06 0.50 2.86
CA CYS A 203 -0.39 -0.22 4.09
C CYS A 203 0.33 0.40 5.31
N LEU A 204 1.63 0.69 5.19
CA LEU A 204 2.49 1.15 6.29
C LEU A 204 3.15 2.49 5.96
N SER A 205 3.05 3.44 6.91
CA SER A 205 3.88 4.65 6.84
C SER A 205 5.37 4.31 6.94
N SER A 206 6.23 5.17 6.40
CA SER A 206 7.65 4.83 6.32
C SER A 206 8.34 4.66 7.68
N GLN A 207 7.90 5.37 8.74
CA GLN A 207 8.39 5.12 10.10
C GLN A 207 7.93 3.75 10.64
N GLN A 208 6.67 3.37 10.40
CA GLN A 208 6.16 2.05 10.81
C GLN A 208 6.94 0.91 10.16
N VAL A 209 7.39 1.03 8.91
CA VAL A 209 8.26 0.01 8.28
C VAL A 209 9.61 -0.09 8.99
N ILE A 210 10.25 1.03 9.33
CA ILE A 210 11.50 1.02 10.12
C ILE A 210 11.29 0.37 11.50
N ASP A 211 10.19 0.72 12.17
CA ASP A 211 9.83 0.16 13.48
C ASP A 211 9.58 -1.35 13.42
N CYS A 212 8.78 -1.83 12.45
CA CYS A 212 8.57 -3.26 12.22
C CYS A 212 9.90 -4.01 12.04
N ILE A 213 10.82 -3.48 11.23
CA ILE A 213 12.12 -4.10 10.97
C ILE A 213 12.96 -4.15 12.26
N ARG A 214 13.04 -3.05 13.02
CA ARG A 214 13.80 -2.98 14.29
C ARG A 214 13.23 -3.91 15.35
N LEU A 215 11.90 -4.00 15.46
CA LEU A 215 11.20 -4.88 16.39
C LEU A 215 11.47 -6.34 16.06
N LEU A 216 11.25 -6.76 14.81
CA LEU A 216 11.43 -8.14 14.37
C LEU A 216 12.90 -8.58 14.46
N VAL A 217 13.85 -7.71 14.10
CA VAL A 217 15.29 -7.97 14.32
C VAL A 217 15.60 -8.15 15.81
N ALA A 218 15.04 -7.31 16.69
CA ALA A 218 15.26 -7.41 18.15
C ALA A 218 14.62 -8.67 18.78
N GLN A 219 13.61 -9.25 18.12
CA GLN A 219 13.02 -10.57 18.41
C GLN A 219 13.84 -11.75 17.83
N GLY A 220 14.95 -11.48 17.13
CA GLY A 220 15.84 -12.49 16.57
C GLY A 220 15.46 -12.98 15.17
N LYS A 221 14.63 -12.24 14.44
CA LYS A 221 14.23 -12.55 13.06
C LYS A 221 15.31 -12.16 12.06
N GLU A 222 15.58 -13.04 11.11
CA GLU A 222 16.50 -12.79 9.99
C GLU A 222 15.81 -11.97 8.90
N LEU A 223 16.53 -11.09 8.20
CA LEU A 223 15.92 -10.16 7.22
C LEU A 223 14.98 -10.77 6.17
N PRO A 224 15.21 -11.97 5.61
CA PRO A 224 14.22 -12.61 4.73
C PRO A 224 12.89 -12.91 5.42
N GLU A 225 12.92 -13.40 6.67
CA GLU A 225 11.74 -13.65 7.49
C GLU A 225 11.06 -12.31 7.88
N VAL A 226 11.85 -11.24 8.08
CA VAL A 226 11.31 -9.88 8.29
C VAL A 226 10.54 -9.39 7.06
N CYS A 227 11.07 -9.59 5.84
CA CYS A 227 10.37 -9.26 4.60
C CYS A 227 9.06 -10.06 4.46
N GLU A 228 9.11 -11.39 4.69
CA GLU A 228 7.92 -12.26 4.65
C GLU A 228 6.85 -11.79 5.64
N ILE A 229 7.21 -11.52 6.90
CA ILE A 229 6.28 -11.04 7.93
C ILE A 229 5.67 -9.68 7.56
N ILE A 230 6.44 -8.76 6.97
CA ILE A 230 5.92 -7.44 6.55
C ILE A 230 4.92 -7.59 5.40
N CYS A 231 5.20 -8.43 4.40
CA CYS A 231 4.25 -8.71 3.32
C CYS A 231 2.97 -9.39 3.85
N ASP A 232 3.11 -10.43 4.68
CA ASP A 232 1.96 -11.13 5.30
C ASP A 232 1.11 -10.19 6.19
N HIS A 233 1.74 -9.21 6.85
CA HIS A 233 1.06 -8.22 7.68
C HIS A 233 0.30 -7.19 6.82
N CYS A 234 0.87 -6.76 5.70
CA CYS A 234 0.21 -5.86 4.75
C CYS A 234 -0.94 -6.53 3.98
N LEU A 235 -0.88 -7.85 3.77
CA LEU A 235 -1.86 -8.60 2.98
C LEU A 235 -3.30 -8.40 3.47
N ALA A 236 -4.20 -8.08 2.55
CA ALA A 236 -5.60 -7.84 2.88
C ALA A 236 -6.32 -9.11 3.36
N PRO A 237 -7.12 -9.04 4.44
CA PRO A 237 -7.97 -10.14 4.88
C PRO A 237 -9.08 -10.48 3.87
N ASP A 238 -9.47 -9.53 3.02
CA ASP A 238 -10.42 -9.74 1.93
C ASP A 238 -10.23 -8.69 0.83
N THR A 239 -10.71 -9.01 -0.36
CA THR A 239 -10.72 -8.11 -1.53
C THR A 239 -11.98 -7.25 -1.63
N THR A 240 -12.94 -7.41 -0.72
CA THR A 240 -14.28 -6.81 -0.79
C THR A 240 -14.50 -5.65 0.18
N SER A 241 -13.78 -5.61 1.30
CA SER A 241 -14.14 -4.78 2.45
C SER A 241 -13.00 -3.84 2.89
N GLY A 242 -12.09 -3.54 1.95
CA GLY A 242 -11.09 -2.49 2.04
C GLY A 242 -10.94 -1.81 0.67
N ALA A 243 -10.53 -0.54 0.65
CA ALA A 243 -10.46 0.29 -0.55
C ALA A 243 -9.27 -0.05 -1.48
N GLY A 244 -9.02 -1.33 -1.74
CA GLY A 244 -7.84 -1.85 -2.45
C GLY A 244 -6.60 -2.07 -1.56
N ILE A 245 -6.52 -1.42 -0.40
CA ILE A 245 -5.40 -1.56 0.55
C ILE A 245 -5.12 -3.03 0.87
N GLY A 246 -3.87 -3.44 0.70
CA GLY A 246 -3.37 -4.80 0.93
C GLY A 246 -3.70 -5.83 -0.16
N CYS A 247 -4.33 -5.43 -1.27
CA CYS A 247 -4.71 -6.32 -2.37
C CYS A 247 -3.70 -6.32 -3.54
N ASP A 248 -2.66 -5.48 -3.48
CA ASP A 248 -1.69 -5.35 -4.55
C ASP A 248 -0.50 -6.32 -4.43
N ASN A 249 0.43 -6.18 -5.35
CA ASN A 249 1.68 -6.91 -5.39
C ASN A 249 2.61 -6.29 -4.33
N MET A 250 3.47 -7.11 -3.71
CA MET A 250 4.25 -6.69 -2.55
C MET A 250 5.71 -7.14 -2.71
N THR A 251 6.57 -6.17 -2.97
CA THR A 251 8.02 -6.32 -3.05
C THR A 251 8.67 -5.37 -2.06
N ILE A 252 9.42 -5.92 -1.09
CA ILE A 252 10.24 -5.18 -0.13
C ILE A 252 11.67 -5.73 -0.12
N MET A 253 12.64 -4.82 -0.10
CA MET A 253 14.06 -5.10 -0.01
C MET A 253 14.65 -4.35 1.18
N ILE A 254 15.35 -5.07 2.07
CA ILE A 254 16.04 -4.51 3.23
C ILE A 254 17.55 -4.74 3.05
N ILE A 255 18.32 -3.66 3.03
CA ILE A 255 19.77 -3.67 2.80
C ILE A 255 20.45 -3.24 4.11
N ALA A 256 21.07 -4.20 4.82
CA ALA A 256 21.80 -3.95 6.05
C ALA A 256 23.11 -3.17 5.80
N LEU A 257 23.31 -2.06 6.51
CA LEU A 257 24.55 -1.30 6.46
C LEU A 257 25.50 -1.80 7.55
N LEU A 258 26.46 -2.63 7.16
CA LEU A 258 27.30 -3.37 8.12
C LEU A 258 28.35 -2.49 8.83
N HIS A 259 28.87 -1.44 8.18
CA HIS A 259 29.98 -0.60 8.71
C HIS A 259 31.18 -1.42 9.23
N GLY A 260 31.61 -2.43 8.46
CA GLY A 260 32.70 -3.33 8.85
C GLY A 260 32.34 -4.41 9.90
N ARG A 261 31.11 -4.42 10.43
CA ARG A 261 30.62 -5.52 11.29
C ARG A 261 30.36 -6.78 10.49
N THR A 262 30.43 -7.95 11.13
CA THR A 262 29.85 -9.18 10.58
C THR A 262 28.31 -9.11 10.60
N LYS A 263 27.65 -9.96 9.81
CA LYS A 263 26.18 -10.10 9.80
C LYS A 263 25.59 -10.28 11.22
N GLN A 264 26.20 -11.14 12.04
CA GLN A 264 25.75 -11.41 13.41
C GLN A 264 26.00 -10.24 14.35
N GLN A 265 27.12 -9.52 14.19
CA GLN A 265 27.41 -8.30 14.94
C GLN A 265 26.42 -7.18 14.58
N TRP A 266 26.02 -7.06 13.31
CA TRP A 266 25.00 -6.10 12.88
C TRP A 266 23.64 -6.37 13.52
N TYR A 267 23.13 -7.60 13.49
CA TYR A 267 21.87 -7.94 14.18
C TYR A 267 21.95 -7.68 15.69
N SER A 268 23.09 -8.03 16.32
CA SER A 268 23.30 -7.79 17.75
C SER A 268 23.26 -6.30 18.08
N TRP A 269 23.89 -5.47 17.23
CA TRP A 269 23.93 -4.02 17.37
C TRP A 269 22.56 -3.36 17.17
N VAL A 270 21.78 -3.75 16.15
CA VAL A 270 20.39 -3.27 15.98
C VAL A 270 19.54 -3.71 17.18
N THR A 271 19.63 -4.99 17.58
CA THR A 271 18.90 -5.53 18.74
C THR A 271 19.20 -4.77 20.03
N GLU A 272 20.47 -4.44 20.27
CA GLU A 272 20.91 -3.68 21.44
C GLU A 272 20.36 -2.24 21.40
N ARG A 273 20.47 -1.55 20.25
CA ARG A 273 19.93 -0.20 20.06
C ARG A 273 18.42 -0.15 20.29
N THR A 274 17.66 -1.10 19.74
CA THR A 274 16.20 -1.19 19.95
C THR A 274 15.88 -1.40 21.44
N LYS A 275 16.52 -2.38 22.10
CA LYS A 275 16.26 -2.70 23.52
C LYS A 275 16.71 -1.63 24.51
N GLN A 276 17.71 -0.82 24.15
CA GLN A 276 18.18 0.31 24.95
C GLN A 276 17.42 1.63 24.65
N GLY A 277 16.49 1.64 23.69
CA GLY A 277 15.79 2.86 23.28
C GLY A 277 16.71 3.90 22.63
N VAL A 278 17.75 3.46 21.91
CA VAL A 278 18.72 4.36 21.27
C VAL A 278 18.12 4.96 20.01
N GLY A 279 17.93 6.28 20.03
CA GLY A 279 17.39 7.07 18.92
C GLY A 279 15.87 7.13 18.97
N TYR A 280 15.20 6.77 17.88
CA TYR A 280 13.74 6.69 17.85
C TYR A 280 13.26 5.51 18.71
N ASN A 281 12.16 5.71 19.45
CA ASN A 281 11.56 4.69 20.30
C ASN A 281 10.66 3.76 19.49
N THR A 282 11.21 2.62 19.05
CA THR A 282 10.45 1.59 18.35
C THR A 282 9.40 0.95 19.27
N PRO A 283 8.12 0.85 18.86
CA PRO A 283 7.07 0.17 19.62
C PRO A 283 7.33 -1.32 19.84
N ASP A 284 6.77 -1.87 20.92
CA ASP A 284 6.80 -3.31 21.23
C ASP A 284 5.82 -4.15 20.37
N ASP A 285 4.83 -3.49 19.77
CA ASP A 285 3.73 -4.07 18.99
C ASP A 285 3.86 -3.71 17.50
N LEU A 286 3.44 -4.63 16.61
CA LEU A 286 3.24 -4.30 15.19
C LEU A 286 2.00 -3.40 15.03
N PRO A 287 2.01 -2.42 14.09
CA PRO A 287 0.91 -1.49 13.91
C PRO A 287 -0.36 -2.20 13.41
N GLN A 288 -1.51 -1.90 14.02
CA GLN A 288 -2.79 -2.45 13.58
C GLN A 288 -3.24 -1.79 12.26
N LEU A 289 -3.21 -2.55 11.16
CA LEU A 289 -3.62 -2.09 9.83
C LEU A 289 -5.12 -2.19 9.56
N TYR A 290 -5.77 -3.21 10.15
CA TYR A 290 -7.16 -3.54 9.89
C TYR A 290 -7.98 -3.51 11.17
N SER A 291 -9.24 -3.07 11.08
CA SER A 291 -10.14 -3.04 12.24
C SER A 291 -10.28 -4.43 12.87
N ALA A 292 -10.44 -4.45 14.20
CA ALA A 292 -10.61 -5.71 14.94
C ALA A 292 -11.80 -6.52 14.39
N SER A 293 -12.89 -5.85 14.00
CA SER A 293 -14.04 -6.48 13.34
C SER A 293 -13.66 -7.17 12.02
N ARG A 294 -12.93 -6.50 11.10
CA ARG A 294 -12.51 -7.07 9.81
C ARG A 294 -11.59 -8.28 10.01
N LEU A 295 -10.67 -8.20 10.97
CA LEU A 295 -9.78 -9.32 11.33
C LEU A 295 -10.54 -10.50 11.94
N MET A 296 -11.53 -10.26 12.79
CA MET A 296 -12.39 -11.32 13.36
C MET A 296 -13.25 -11.99 12.28
N SER A 297 -13.88 -11.22 11.39
CA SER A 297 -14.62 -11.77 10.24
C SER A 297 -13.73 -12.57 9.29
N PHE A 298 -12.45 -12.22 9.15
CA PHE A 298 -11.48 -13.00 8.39
C PHE A 298 -11.11 -14.32 9.08
N ARG A 299 -10.78 -14.28 10.37
CA ARG A 299 -10.47 -15.48 11.17
C ARG A 299 -11.63 -16.48 11.12
N ALA A 300 -12.87 -16.02 11.34
CA ALA A 300 -14.07 -16.85 11.24
C ALA A 300 -14.25 -17.47 9.84
N ARG A 301 -14.02 -16.70 8.76
CA ARG A 301 -14.07 -17.23 7.38
C ARG A 301 -12.99 -18.27 7.11
N ARG A 302 -11.74 -18.05 7.53
CA ARG A 302 -10.64 -19.04 7.38
C ARG A 302 -10.94 -20.32 8.15
N GLN A 303 -11.31 -20.21 9.43
CA GLN A 303 -11.64 -21.35 10.28
C GLN A 303 -12.78 -22.18 9.67
N ALA A 304 -13.85 -21.55 9.18
CA ALA A 304 -14.96 -22.24 8.52
C ALA A 304 -14.56 -22.92 7.18
N VAL A 305 -13.53 -22.45 6.48
CA VAL A 305 -12.96 -23.10 5.29
C VAL A 305 -12.05 -24.26 5.68
N GLU A 306 -11.19 -24.08 6.69
CA GLU A 306 -10.28 -25.11 7.19
C GLU A 306 -11.04 -26.27 7.83
N ASP A 307 -12.06 -26.01 8.64
CA ASP A 307 -12.96 -27.03 9.19
C ASP A 307 -13.73 -27.78 8.09
N ARG A 308 -14.12 -27.08 7.01
CA ARG A 308 -14.74 -27.72 5.84
C ARG A 308 -13.73 -28.62 5.12
N GLN A 309 -12.47 -28.19 4.97
CA GLN A 309 -11.42 -29.00 4.37
C GLN A 309 -11.05 -30.22 5.22
N LYS A 310 -10.93 -30.06 6.55
CA LYS A 310 -10.75 -31.16 7.51
C LYS A 310 -11.89 -32.19 7.38
N ARG A 311 -13.15 -31.73 7.41
CA ARG A 311 -14.33 -32.61 7.19
C ARG A 311 -14.32 -33.32 5.84
N TYR A 312 -13.83 -32.69 4.77
CA TYR A 312 -13.66 -33.36 3.47
C TYR A 312 -12.50 -34.36 3.44
N ALA A 313 -11.43 -34.13 4.19
CA ALA A 313 -10.32 -35.08 4.33
C ALA A 313 -10.75 -36.31 5.13
N ASP A 314 -11.42 -36.11 6.27
CA ASP A 314 -11.93 -37.18 7.15
C ASP A 314 -13.01 -38.04 6.46
N GLN A 315 -13.70 -37.50 5.45
CA GLN A 315 -14.71 -38.21 4.67
C GLN A 315 -14.17 -38.99 3.47
N GLN A 316 -12.86 -38.96 3.18
CA GLN A 316 -12.28 -39.83 2.13
C GLN A 316 -12.08 -41.25 2.66
N PRO A 317 -12.78 -42.27 2.14
CA PRO A 317 -12.54 -43.65 2.53
C PRO A 317 -11.19 -44.11 1.97
N THR A 318 -10.38 -44.76 2.81
CA THR A 318 -9.17 -45.47 2.36
C THR A 318 -9.55 -46.65 1.47
N GLN A 319 -9.71 -46.42 0.17
CA GLN A 319 -9.76 -47.51 -0.81
C GLN A 319 -8.35 -48.00 -1.11
N GLU A 320 -7.98 -49.13 -0.50
CA GLU A 320 -6.92 -49.98 -1.03
C GLU A 320 -7.24 -50.37 -2.47
N ARG A 321 -6.43 -49.92 -3.43
CA ARG A 321 -6.38 -50.51 -4.78
C ARG A 321 -4.95 -50.57 -5.31
N ASP A 322 -4.67 -51.69 -5.96
CA ASP A 322 -3.36 -52.18 -6.40
C ASP A 322 -2.47 -51.20 -7.17
N ASN A 323 -1.17 -51.46 -7.05
CA ASN A 323 -0.10 -50.95 -7.90
C ASN A 323 -0.42 -51.10 -9.40
N SER A 324 -0.47 -49.98 -10.13
CA SER A 324 0.39 -49.80 -11.31
C SER A 324 0.49 -48.33 -11.76
N MET A 325 1.71 -47.95 -12.19
CA MET A 325 2.11 -46.65 -12.78
C MET A 325 1.88 -45.40 -11.93
N GLY A 326 2.96 -44.96 -11.25
CA GLY A 326 3.00 -43.72 -10.50
C GLY A 326 3.20 -42.47 -11.38
N LEU A 327 2.54 -41.38 -10.99
CA LEU A 327 2.90 -40.00 -11.33
C LEU A 327 2.71 -39.11 -10.08
N SER A 328 3.58 -38.11 -9.93
CA SER A 328 3.69 -37.25 -8.75
C SER A 328 2.45 -36.35 -8.53
N PRO A 329 2.04 -36.03 -7.28
CA PRO A 329 0.89 -35.18 -7.00
C PRO A 329 1.22 -33.68 -7.21
N PHE A 330 1.40 -33.27 -8.46
CA PHE A 330 1.51 -31.86 -8.85
C PHE A 330 0.73 -31.49 -10.12
N ALA A 331 -0.08 -32.42 -10.66
CA ALA A 331 -0.79 -32.23 -11.92
C ALA A 331 -2.23 -32.76 -11.86
N ARG A 332 -3.12 -32.03 -11.17
CA ARG A 332 -4.58 -32.23 -11.28
C ARG A 332 -5.45 -31.01 -10.96
N ILE A 333 -4.99 -29.82 -11.31
CA ILE A 333 -5.86 -28.64 -11.52
C ILE A 333 -5.59 -28.11 -12.93
N LEU A 334 -6.12 -28.80 -13.94
CA LEU A 334 -6.31 -28.34 -15.32
C LEU A 334 -7.01 -29.48 -16.10
N GLY A 335 -8.21 -29.23 -16.65
CA GLY A 335 -8.92 -30.18 -17.51
C GLY A 335 -10.19 -30.81 -16.93
N GLY A 336 -11.24 -30.00 -16.74
CA GLY A 336 -12.59 -30.45 -16.41
C GLY A 336 -13.62 -29.56 -17.13
N THR A 337 -14.05 -30.00 -18.31
CA THR A 337 -14.86 -29.24 -19.28
C THR A 337 -16.10 -28.54 -18.70
N GLY A 338 -16.07 -27.21 -18.68
CA GLY A 338 -17.23 -26.33 -18.41
C GLY A 338 -17.09 -25.03 -19.19
N GLY A 339 -17.45 -25.04 -20.47
CA GLY A 339 -17.26 -23.89 -21.36
C GLY A 339 -18.29 -22.79 -21.11
N ILE A 340 -17.84 -21.61 -20.66
CA ILE A 340 -18.66 -20.40 -20.61
C ILE A 340 -18.49 -19.66 -21.94
N SER A 341 -19.48 -19.78 -22.83
CA SER A 341 -19.57 -18.93 -24.03
C SER A 341 -20.33 -17.65 -23.69
N PHE A 342 -19.68 -16.49 -23.85
CA PHE A 342 -20.36 -15.20 -23.76
C PHE A 342 -21.34 -15.02 -24.93
N GLN A 343 -22.61 -14.79 -24.62
CA GLN A 343 -23.55 -14.07 -25.49
C GLN A 343 -24.25 -12.98 -24.66
N PRO A 344 -24.33 -11.73 -25.16
CA PRO A 344 -24.94 -10.65 -24.40
C PRO A 344 -26.47 -10.69 -24.52
N GLY A 345 -27.15 -10.74 -23.36
CA GLY A 345 -28.57 -10.38 -23.25
C GLY A 345 -29.58 -11.53 -23.23
N SER A 346 -29.63 -12.32 -22.15
CA SER A 346 -30.87 -12.92 -21.63
C SER A 346 -30.65 -13.54 -20.25
N ASN A 347 -31.69 -13.52 -19.40
CA ASN A 347 -31.64 -13.99 -18.01
C ASN A 347 -31.34 -15.51 -17.91
N ILE A 348 -30.52 -15.91 -16.94
CA ILE A 348 -30.30 -17.31 -16.58
C ILE A 348 -31.00 -17.63 -15.25
N LEU A 349 -31.93 -18.58 -15.32
CA LEU A 349 -32.45 -19.34 -14.18
C LEU A 349 -31.54 -20.56 -13.96
N SER A 350 -31.24 -20.88 -12.70
CA SER A 350 -30.59 -22.15 -12.32
C SER A 350 -31.60 -23.16 -11.80
N ASP A 351 -31.51 -24.40 -12.28
CA ASP A 351 -32.42 -25.50 -11.93
C ASP A 351 -32.08 -26.10 -10.55
N SER A 352 -32.45 -25.37 -9.50
CA SER A 352 -32.54 -25.85 -8.10
C SER A 352 -33.32 -24.80 -7.30
N GLY A 353 -34.65 -24.91 -7.31
CA GLY A 353 -35.54 -23.87 -6.79
C GLY A 353 -35.50 -23.67 -5.27
N VAL A 354 -34.55 -22.87 -4.79
CA VAL A 354 -34.63 -22.16 -3.50
C VAL A 354 -34.11 -20.74 -3.73
N LEU A 355 -35.01 -19.76 -3.63
CA LEU A 355 -34.66 -18.34 -3.57
C LEU A 355 -34.33 -18.00 -2.11
N MET A 356 -33.15 -17.43 -1.87
CA MET A 356 -32.80 -16.73 -0.63
C MET A 356 -32.02 -15.46 -0.97
N PHE A 357 -32.72 -14.50 -1.57
CA PHE A 357 -32.40 -13.09 -1.43
C PHE A 357 -33.54 -12.48 -0.61
N ASP A 358 -33.31 -12.27 0.68
CA ASP A 358 -33.99 -11.20 1.39
C ASP A 358 -32.99 -10.06 1.56
N ASN A 359 -33.39 -8.90 1.04
CA ASN A 359 -32.84 -7.63 1.50
C ASN A 359 -33.72 -7.21 2.67
N GLU A 360 -33.16 -7.12 3.87
CA GLU A 360 -33.74 -6.27 4.91
C GLU A 360 -32.79 -5.10 5.11
N ASP A 361 -33.33 -3.89 4.97
CA ASP A 361 -32.76 -2.68 5.55
C ASP A 361 -32.73 -2.88 7.07
N ASP A 362 -31.57 -2.71 7.69
CA ASP A 362 -31.49 -2.38 9.11
C ASP A 362 -30.63 -1.13 9.28
N SER A 363 -31.31 -0.01 9.50
CA SER A 363 -30.77 1.09 10.26
C SER A 363 -30.76 0.72 11.74
N ASP A 364 -29.66 0.93 12.45
CA ASP A 364 -29.70 1.39 13.83
C ASP A 364 -28.36 2.02 14.26
N ASP A 365 -28.47 3.18 14.92
CA ASP A 365 -27.43 3.75 15.77
C ASP A 365 -27.43 2.99 17.12
N ASP A 366 -26.26 2.63 17.68
CA ASP A 366 -26.10 2.43 19.13
C ASP A 366 -24.61 2.44 19.57
N PRO A 367 -24.28 2.49 20.88
CA PRO A 367 -23.27 3.46 21.37
C PRO A 367 -21.85 2.91 21.59
N MET A 368 -20.91 3.84 21.83
CA MET A 368 -19.55 3.53 22.30
C MET A 368 -19.57 2.88 23.70
N ASP A 369 -19.13 1.63 23.77
CA ASP A 369 -18.62 1.02 25.00
C ASP A 369 -17.07 1.01 25.00
N SER A 370 -16.50 1.58 26.06
CA SER A 370 -15.05 1.72 26.22
C SER A 370 -14.43 0.51 26.93
N TYR A 371 -13.60 -0.25 26.21
CA TYR A 371 -12.74 -1.28 26.81
C TYR A 371 -11.29 -0.79 26.95
N PRO A 372 -10.58 -1.17 28.03
CA PRO A 372 -9.20 -0.72 28.28
C PRO A 372 -8.21 -1.44 27.35
N PRO A 373 -7.05 -0.83 27.04
CA PRO A 373 -6.05 -1.46 26.20
C PRO A 373 -5.33 -2.58 26.97
N SER A 374 -5.48 -3.82 26.53
CA SER A 374 -4.54 -4.90 26.85
C SER A 374 -3.38 -4.89 25.85
N SER A 375 -2.16 -4.98 26.36
CA SER A 375 -0.94 -5.16 25.56
C SER A 375 -0.93 -6.57 24.93
N VAL A 376 -0.71 -6.69 23.61
CA VAL A 376 -0.72 -7.99 22.90
C VAL A 376 0.40 -8.08 21.84
N THR A 377 1.63 -8.24 22.34
CA THR A 377 2.91 -8.25 21.59
C THR A 377 3.20 -9.54 20.82
N LYS A 378 2.27 -10.01 19.97
CA LYS A 378 2.41 -11.29 19.24
C LYS A 378 2.00 -11.19 17.77
N SER A 379 2.80 -11.82 16.89
CA SER A 379 2.51 -11.93 15.45
C SER A 379 1.21 -12.71 15.19
N LEU A 380 0.55 -12.47 14.06
CA LEU A 380 -0.75 -13.10 13.73
C LEU A 380 -0.70 -14.63 13.86
N ARG A 381 0.40 -15.26 13.43
CA ARG A 381 0.62 -16.71 13.50
C ARG A 381 0.78 -17.22 14.94
N GLN A 382 1.52 -16.51 15.79
CA GLN A 382 1.65 -16.86 17.21
C GLN A 382 0.35 -16.66 17.99
N GLN A 383 -0.49 -15.71 17.60
CA GLN A 383 -1.84 -15.54 18.17
C GLN A 383 -2.78 -16.72 17.84
N LEU A 384 -2.52 -17.47 16.76
CA LEU A 384 -3.27 -18.70 16.45
C LEU A 384 -2.79 -19.89 17.32
N ASP A 385 -1.48 -20.09 17.42
CA ASP A 385 -0.90 -21.26 18.10
C ASP A 385 -1.23 -21.34 19.60
N GLU A 386 -1.36 -20.20 20.29
CA GLU A 386 -1.66 -20.18 21.74
C GLU A 386 -3.14 -20.51 22.05
N LEU A 387 -4.08 -20.07 21.21
CA LEU A 387 -5.51 -20.35 21.39
C LEU A 387 -5.87 -21.83 21.14
N GLU A 388 -5.08 -22.57 20.36
CA GLU A 388 -5.20 -24.04 20.25
C GLU A 388 -4.68 -24.80 21.49
N SER A 389 -4.00 -24.11 22.42
CA SER A 389 -3.51 -24.70 23.68
C SER A 389 -4.47 -24.49 24.85
N GLU A 390 -5.19 -23.36 24.91
CA GLU A 390 -6.18 -23.08 25.96
C GLU A 390 -7.46 -23.93 25.80
N SER A 391 -7.78 -24.40 24.59
CA SER A 391 -8.98 -25.19 24.30
C SER A 391 -8.89 -26.69 24.68
N LYS A 392 -8.02 -27.08 25.63
CA LYS A 392 -7.75 -28.49 25.97
C LYS A 392 -7.94 -28.87 27.44
N ASP A 393 -8.20 -27.92 28.34
CA ASP A 393 -8.24 -28.15 29.79
C ASP A 393 -9.63 -27.98 30.46
N GLU A 394 -10.73 -27.83 29.70
CA GLU A 394 -12.10 -27.67 30.26
C GLU A 394 -13.01 -28.92 30.19
N ASP A 395 -12.48 -30.10 29.84
CA ASP A 395 -13.26 -31.33 29.62
C ASP A 395 -13.15 -32.39 30.75
N ASP A 396 -13.03 -31.98 32.02
CA ASP A 396 -13.19 -32.89 33.17
C ASP A 396 -13.70 -32.23 34.47
N PHE A 397 -14.97 -31.81 34.54
CA PHE A 397 -15.70 -31.77 35.82
C PHE A 397 -17.24 -31.81 35.67
N GLN A 398 -17.88 -32.58 36.56
CA GLN A 398 -19.32 -32.62 36.88
C GLN A 398 -20.30 -33.40 35.95
N LYS A 399 -20.48 -34.69 36.30
CA LYS A 399 -21.72 -35.44 36.08
C LYS A 399 -22.10 -36.25 37.33
N GLU A 400 -22.92 -35.70 38.24
CA GLU A 400 -23.74 -36.49 39.18
C GLU A 400 -25.03 -35.75 39.57
N GLY A 401 -26.19 -36.35 39.24
CA GLY A 401 -27.44 -36.51 40.04
C GLY A 401 -28.23 -35.30 40.61
N ASN A 402 -29.51 -35.42 41.00
CA ASN A 402 -30.59 -36.40 40.71
C ASN A 402 -31.97 -35.82 41.15
N ASP A 403 -33.08 -36.28 40.54
CA ASP A 403 -34.51 -36.34 41.01
C ASP A 403 -35.28 -35.16 41.69
N LYS A 404 -36.48 -34.85 41.13
CA LYS A 404 -37.85 -34.65 41.76
C LYS A 404 -38.07 -33.59 42.88
N SER A 405 -39.19 -32.86 43.08
CA SER A 405 -40.63 -32.97 42.75
C SER A 405 -41.43 -31.66 43.10
N ASP A 406 -42.74 -31.67 42.78
CA ASP A 406 -43.88 -30.97 43.43
C ASP A 406 -44.23 -29.48 43.21
N ALA A 407 -45.54 -29.24 43.16
CA ALA A 407 -46.30 -27.96 43.01
C ALA A 407 -47.11 -27.70 44.33
N PRO A 408 -48.17 -26.85 44.48
CA PRO A 408 -48.94 -26.06 43.48
C PRO A 408 -49.60 -24.70 43.91
N MET A 409 -50.37 -24.11 42.97
CA MET A 409 -51.72 -23.45 43.13
C MET A 409 -51.94 -21.95 43.52
N ASN A 410 -53.14 -21.48 43.09
CA ASN A 410 -53.92 -20.25 43.35
C ASN A 410 -53.65 -18.97 42.49
N ASP A 411 -54.64 -18.20 41.99
CA ASP A 411 -56.11 -18.44 41.80
C ASP A 411 -56.80 -17.34 40.93
N LEU A 412 -57.99 -17.64 40.36
CA LEU A 412 -59.10 -16.74 39.87
C LEU A 412 -58.85 -15.78 38.65
N GLU A 413 -59.53 -15.89 37.49
CA GLU A 413 -60.93 -15.49 37.11
C GLU A 413 -61.24 -13.96 37.20
N ALA A 414 -62.02 -13.25 36.36
CA ALA A 414 -62.68 -13.40 35.03
C ALA A 414 -63.28 -11.98 34.63
N GLY A 415 -63.84 -11.65 33.45
CA GLY A 415 -64.00 -12.29 32.12
C GLY A 415 -65.05 -11.58 31.20
N LEU A 416 -64.91 -11.71 29.87
CA LEU A 416 -65.92 -11.58 28.77
C LEU A 416 -66.61 -10.22 28.33
N THR A 417 -66.43 -9.94 27.02
CA THR A 417 -67.43 -9.54 25.97
C THR A 417 -67.95 -8.10 25.70
N GLN A 418 -67.63 -7.63 24.48
CA GLN A 418 -68.48 -7.02 23.40
C GLN A 418 -69.49 -5.88 23.68
N SER A 419 -69.36 -4.75 22.94
CA SER A 419 -70.29 -4.36 21.84
C SER A 419 -70.02 -2.95 21.24
N SER A 420 -70.28 -2.79 19.94
CA SER A 420 -70.36 -1.49 19.20
C SER A 420 -71.82 -0.96 19.23
N PRO A 421 -72.17 0.31 18.88
CA PRO A 421 -72.13 0.77 17.46
C PRO A 421 -72.14 2.30 17.12
N THR A 422 -71.96 2.58 15.82
CA THR A 422 -72.55 3.70 15.01
C THR A 422 -72.06 5.16 15.09
N ARG A 423 -72.30 5.86 13.95
CA ARG A 423 -71.79 7.17 13.49
C ARG A 423 -72.95 8.20 13.39
N PRO A 424 -72.68 9.51 13.42
CA PRO A 424 -73.25 10.37 12.37
C PRO A 424 -72.30 11.47 11.84
N GLU A 425 -72.75 12.19 10.82
CA GLU A 425 -72.01 13.22 10.06
C GLU A 425 -72.30 14.65 10.56
N GLY A 426 -71.44 15.65 10.25
CA GLY A 426 -71.88 17.06 10.33
C GLY A 426 -70.83 18.18 10.52
N LYS A 427 -70.23 18.65 9.42
CA LYS A 427 -69.71 20.03 9.15
C LYS A 427 -69.33 20.98 10.31
N GLY A 428 -68.10 21.51 10.28
CA GLY A 428 -67.89 22.98 10.37
C GLY A 428 -66.67 23.56 11.11
N LYS A 429 -65.73 24.14 10.33
CA LYS A 429 -64.81 25.26 10.65
C LYS A 429 -63.80 25.14 11.81
N GLY A 430 -62.50 25.31 11.47
CA GLY A 430 -61.65 26.26 12.22
C GLY A 430 -60.16 25.96 12.41
N LYS A 431 -59.32 26.56 11.55
CA LYS A 431 -57.90 26.92 11.77
C LYS A 431 -56.87 25.79 12.00
N GLU A 432 -56.18 25.43 10.92
CA GLU A 432 -54.82 24.85 10.99
C GLU A 432 -53.80 25.92 11.41
N LYS A 433 -52.72 25.49 12.08
CA LYS A 433 -51.49 26.27 12.27
C LYS A 433 -50.43 25.76 11.29
N GLN A 434 -49.79 26.66 10.56
CA GLN A 434 -48.68 26.34 9.66
C GLN A 434 -47.44 25.90 10.44
N LEU A 435 -46.70 24.95 9.87
CA LEU A 435 -45.29 24.72 10.13
C LEU A 435 -44.48 25.38 9.00
N GLN A 436 -43.35 26.01 9.35
CA GLN A 436 -42.34 26.55 8.43
C GLN A 436 -41.01 25.81 8.72
N GLY A 437 -40.16 25.50 7.76
CA GLY A 437 -40.27 25.68 6.31
C GLY A 437 -39.17 24.90 5.57
N GLU A 438 -39.38 24.65 4.27
CA GLU A 438 -38.45 23.90 3.42
C GLU A 438 -37.27 24.75 2.91
N ALA A 439 -36.16 24.09 2.54
CA ALA A 439 -34.98 24.75 1.99
C ALA A 439 -35.21 25.30 0.56
N PRO A 440 -34.51 26.36 0.13
CA PRO A 440 -34.72 26.96 -1.19
C PRO A 440 -34.23 26.07 -2.33
N SER A 441 -34.97 26.04 -3.45
CA SER A 441 -34.56 25.33 -4.66
C SER A 441 -33.33 26.00 -5.33
N PRO A 442 -32.44 25.23 -5.99
CA PRO A 442 -31.25 25.78 -6.64
C PRO A 442 -31.59 26.70 -7.82
N PRO A 443 -30.72 27.69 -8.13
CA PRO A 443 -30.96 28.65 -9.21
C PRO A 443 -30.94 27.99 -10.60
N LYS A 444 -31.77 28.52 -11.51
CA LYS A 444 -31.87 28.02 -12.89
C LYS A 444 -30.63 28.42 -13.71
N PRO A 445 -30.18 27.57 -14.66
CA PRO A 445 -29.06 27.89 -15.53
C PRO A 445 -29.37 29.07 -16.46
N VAL A 446 -28.40 29.95 -16.64
CA VAL A 446 -28.45 31.08 -17.60
C VAL A 446 -27.79 30.70 -18.93
N SER A 447 -28.33 31.23 -20.02
CA SER A 447 -27.87 30.97 -21.38
C SER A 447 -26.59 31.75 -21.73
N ASN A 448 -25.66 31.11 -22.45
CA ASN A 448 -24.47 31.76 -23.00
C ASN A 448 -24.81 32.94 -23.92
N GLY A 449 -24.18 34.10 -23.68
CA GLY A 449 -24.23 35.27 -24.55
C GLY A 449 -24.09 36.58 -23.76
N ASP A 450 -23.15 37.43 -24.17
CA ASP A 450 -23.01 38.84 -23.75
C ASP A 450 -22.66 39.15 -22.28
N ALA A 451 -21.48 38.69 -21.84
CA ALA A 451 -20.74 39.33 -20.74
C ALA A 451 -19.44 39.95 -21.28
N LYS A 452 -19.29 41.28 -21.19
CA LYS A 452 -18.01 41.96 -21.46
C LYS A 452 -17.04 41.71 -20.30
N PRO A 453 -15.78 41.31 -20.55
CA PRO A 453 -14.83 41.08 -19.46
C PRO A 453 -14.45 42.40 -18.78
N SER A 454 -14.70 42.50 -17.48
CA SER A 454 -14.15 43.56 -16.63
C SER A 454 -12.68 43.23 -16.35
N GLN A 455 -11.78 43.95 -17.01
CA GLN A 455 -10.34 43.80 -16.83
C GLN A 455 -9.94 44.27 -15.43
N LEU A 456 -9.56 43.33 -14.55
CA LEU A 456 -9.02 43.65 -13.24
C LEU A 456 -7.63 44.29 -13.42
N VAL A 457 -7.46 45.51 -12.95
CA VAL A 457 -6.17 46.19 -12.89
C VAL A 457 -5.49 45.77 -11.59
N SER A 458 -4.44 44.95 -11.70
CA SER A 458 -3.57 44.62 -10.57
C SER A 458 -2.50 45.70 -10.39
N GLU A 459 -2.52 46.42 -9.27
CA GLU A 459 -1.37 47.24 -8.87
C GLU A 459 -0.26 46.33 -8.31
N PRO A 460 1.01 46.55 -8.68
CA PRO A 460 2.13 45.76 -8.17
C PRO A 460 2.46 46.15 -6.73
N GLY A 461 2.01 45.34 -5.77
CA GLY A 461 2.46 45.43 -4.37
C GLY A 461 3.93 45.02 -4.26
N GLY A 462 4.81 45.98 -3.93
CA GLY A 462 6.24 45.73 -3.75
C GLY A 462 6.57 45.08 -2.41
N ASP A 463 7.71 44.38 -2.36
CA ASP A 463 8.19 43.69 -1.18
C ASP A 463 8.56 44.66 -0.04
N THR A 464 7.75 44.68 1.02
CA THR A 464 8.15 45.19 2.34
C THR A 464 8.20 44.05 3.34
N PRO A 465 9.38 43.70 3.90
CA PRO A 465 9.50 42.68 4.94
C PRO A 465 8.72 43.04 6.21
N SER A 466 8.22 42.01 6.90
CA SER A 466 7.53 42.13 8.18
C SER A 466 8.47 42.64 9.30
N ASP A 467 7.99 43.55 10.15
CA ASP A 467 8.74 44.19 11.26
C ASP A 467 9.05 43.26 12.46
N ALA A 468 9.04 41.94 12.26
CA ALA A 468 9.42 40.95 13.28
C ALA A 468 10.89 40.55 13.13
N VAL A 469 11.64 40.61 14.24
CA VAL A 469 13.08 40.26 14.37
C VAL A 469 14.07 41.32 13.84
N ARG A 470 14.06 42.50 14.49
CA ARG A 470 15.30 43.28 14.67
C ARG A 470 16.07 42.73 15.87
N ALA A 471 17.14 41.97 15.60
CA ALA A 471 18.16 41.65 16.57
C ALA A 471 19.46 42.37 16.17
N GLU A 472 19.70 43.53 16.78
CA GLU A 472 20.96 44.27 16.59
C GLU A 472 22.08 43.69 17.46
N GLY A 473 23.29 43.65 16.91
CA GLY A 473 24.52 43.64 17.69
C GLY A 473 25.23 42.30 17.86
N LEU A 474 26.09 41.95 16.90
CA LEU A 474 27.49 41.62 17.15
C LEU A 474 28.28 41.69 15.83
N LEU A 475 29.32 42.52 15.82
CA LEU A 475 30.21 42.72 14.67
C LEU A 475 31.37 41.73 14.71
N ASP A 476 31.66 41.09 13.57
CA ASP A 476 33.03 41.04 13.05
C ASP A 476 32.97 41.23 11.54
N SER A 477 33.85 42.06 11.01
CA SER A 477 33.90 42.44 9.60
C SER A 477 35.35 42.61 9.13
N SER A 478 36.22 41.71 9.58
CA SER A 478 37.56 41.53 9.04
C SER A 478 37.54 40.68 7.75
N GLU A 479 38.07 41.28 6.68
CA GLU A 479 38.52 40.62 5.44
C GLU A 479 37.44 40.06 4.46
N SER A 480 37.00 40.92 3.53
CA SER A 480 36.46 40.50 2.21
C SER A 480 37.31 41.08 1.07
N PRO A 481 37.83 40.24 0.13
CA PRO A 481 38.95 40.60 -0.74
C PRO A 481 38.52 41.22 -2.08
N LEU A 482 37.74 42.32 -2.07
CA LEU A 482 37.41 43.08 -3.29
C LEU A 482 37.98 44.51 -3.23
N LYS A 483 39.28 44.59 -3.53
CA LYS A 483 40.00 45.80 -3.93
C LYS A 483 41.02 45.49 -5.03
N VAL A 484 40.55 45.46 -6.28
CA VAL A 484 41.17 46.12 -7.47
C VAL A 484 40.02 46.50 -8.41
#